data_AF-A0A9D1UNV6-F1
#
_entry.id   AF-A0A9D1UNV6-F1
#
_cell.length_a   1.000
_cell.length_b   1.000
_cell.length_c   1.000
_cell.angle_alpha   90.00
_cell.angle_beta   90.00
_cell.angle_gamma   90.00
#
_symmetry.space_group_name_H-M   'P 1'
#
loop_
_entity.id
_entity.type
_entity.pdbx_description
1 polymer ?
#
loop_
_entity_poly.entity_id
_entity_poly.type
_entity_poly.pdbx_seq_one_letter_code
_entity_poly.pdbx_strand_id
1 'polypeptide(L)'
;TRMHGVLLIGAALAEYGQSQKIFAPDRNWKEKLSHVLRTLPAILLPLLGTAVYLLLNWQVDGDPFAFTTHQQHWSQGFLWISRVVEYLAHNAIFYSDSSARLEIWIPEILLFVVFFALMWQAAGRHRSMYTLYAFAALVLDFSLSWLLSAGRYLSCALPFFWFTACLTREKPRLTAAAAAVMAALFAINLAGYLNWAQIM
;
A
#
# COMPACT_ATOMS: atom_id res chain seq x y z
N THR A 1 -9.70 9.63 3.04
CA THR A 1 -8.22 9.82 3.11
C THR A 1 -7.56 8.60 3.72
N ARG A 2 -6.52 8.07 3.08
CA ARG A 2 -5.73 6.93 3.59
C ARG A 2 -4.59 7.46 4.44
N MET A 3 -4.68 7.36 5.77
CA MET A 3 -3.66 7.85 6.70
C MET A 3 -2.46 6.88 6.78
N HIS A 4 -1.75 6.69 5.67
CA HIS A 4 -0.62 5.76 5.55
C HIS A 4 0.43 5.93 6.66
N GLY A 5 0.68 7.18 7.06
CA GLY A 5 1.61 7.50 8.16
C GLY A 5 1.27 6.82 9.47
N VAL A 6 -0.01 6.67 9.81
CA VAL A 6 -0.46 6.02 11.06
C VAL A 6 -0.14 4.54 11.06
N LEU A 7 -0.30 3.86 9.92
CA LEU A 7 -0.04 2.42 9.83
C LEU A 7 1.45 2.10 9.70
N LEU A 8 2.24 3.02 9.14
CA LEU A 8 3.70 2.93 9.16
C LEU A 8 4.29 2.93 10.57
N ILE A 9 3.58 3.48 11.56
CA ILE A 9 3.98 3.40 12.97
C ILE A 9 4.11 1.94 13.42
N GLY A 10 3.19 1.06 12.99
CA GLY A 10 3.25 -0.37 13.31
C GLY A 10 4.52 -1.03 12.73
N ALA A 11 4.86 -0.72 11.48
CA ALA A 11 6.08 -1.21 10.84
C ALA A 11 7.35 -0.66 11.53
N ALA A 12 7.35 0.63 11.88
CA ALA A 12 8.47 1.27 12.59
C ALA A 12 8.67 0.69 14.00
N LEU A 13 7.58 0.44 14.74
CA LEU A 13 7.63 -0.22 16.05
C LEU A 13 8.16 -1.65 15.95
N ALA A 14 7.77 -2.40 14.92
CA ALA A 14 8.27 -3.75 14.67
C ALA A 14 9.78 -3.76 14.35
N GLU A 15 10.24 -2.87 13.47
CA GLU A 15 11.67 -2.72 13.17
C GLU A 15 12.48 -2.32 14.39
N TYR A 16 11.95 -1.39 15.19
CA TYR A 16 12.57 -0.95 16.43
C TYR A 16 12.67 -2.10 17.44
N GLY A 17 11.58 -2.85 17.62
CA GLY A 17 11.54 -4.03 18.50
C GLY A 17 12.55 -5.10 18.10
N GLN A 18 12.68 -5.37 16.80
CA GLN A 18 13.63 -6.33 16.25
C GLN A 18 15.08 -5.84 16.40
N SER A 19 15.35 -4.58 16.06
CA SER A 19 16.70 -3.99 16.11
C SER A 19 17.25 -3.90 17.52
N GLN A 20 16.41 -3.57 18.50
CA GLN A 20 16.80 -3.41 19.90
C GLN A 20 16.69 -4.71 20.72
N LYS A 21 16.25 -5.82 20.10
CA LYS A 21 15.99 -7.10 20.79
C LYS A 21 15.22 -6.89 22.10
N ILE A 22 14.14 -6.12 22.04
CA ILE A 22 13.40 -5.67 23.24
C ILE A 22 12.88 -6.87 24.05
N PHE A 23 12.49 -7.93 23.35
CA PHE A 23 11.96 -9.16 23.95
C PHE A 23 13.04 -10.17 24.39
N ALA A 24 14.33 -9.87 24.23
CA ALA A 24 15.39 -10.73 24.75
C ALA A 24 15.48 -10.60 26.28
N PRO A 25 15.59 -11.71 27.03
CA PRO A 25 15.76 -11.69 28.47
C PRO A 25 17.12 -11.07 28.79
N ASP A 26 17.11 -9.83 29.26
CA ASP A 26 18.29 -9.01 29.48
C ASP A 26 18.15 -8.22 30.78
N ARG A 27 19.27 -7.98 31.45
CA ARG A 27 19.36 -7.46 32.82
C ARG A 27 19.27 -5.93 32.87
N ASN A 28 19.51 -5.22 31.76
CA ASN A 28 19.50 -3.74 31.68
C ASN A 28 18.19 -3.15 31.13
N TRP A 29 17.05 -3.46 31.78
CA TRP A 29 15.73 -2.97 31.34
C TRP A 29 15.60 -1.43 31.36
N LYS A 30 16.27 -0.75 32.29
CA LYS A 30 16.21 0.72 32.45
C LYS A 30 16.82 1.46 31.26
N GLU A 31 17.95 0.96 30.74
CA GLU A 31 18.60 1.53 29.56
C GLU A 31 17.74 1.31 28.31
N LYS A 32 17.16 0.11 28.16
CA LYS A 32 16.19 -0.18 27.10
C LYS A 32 14.99 0.75 27.14
N LEU A 33 14.40 0.98 28.32
CA LEU A 33 13.27 1.91 28.49
C LEU A 33 13.66 3.34 28.11
N SER A 34 14.82 3.83 28.56
CA SER A 34 15.30 5.18 28.24
C SER A 34 15.47 5.35 26.72
N HIS A 35 16.01 4.36 26.03
CA HIS A 35 16.15 4.38 24.58
C HIS A 35 14.78 4.39 23.88
N VAL A 36 13.84 3.54 24.32
CA VAL A 36 12.46 3.52 23.80
C VAL A 36 11.82 4.89 23.90
N LEU A 37 11.87 5.52 25.08
CA LEU A 37 11.28 6.84 25.31
C LEU A 37 11.91 7.93 24.45
N ARG A 38 13.21 7.84 24.14
CA ARG A 38 13.90 8.78 23.24
C ARG A 38 13.56 8.58 21.77
N THR A 39 13.28 7.34 21.34
CA THR A 39 12.93 7.04 19.94
C THR A 39 11.44 7.24 19.66
N LEU A 40 10.58 7.10 20.66
CA LEU A 40 9.13 7.18 20.52
C LEU A 40 8.63 8.48 19.83
N PRO A 41 9.16 9.69 20.14
CA PRO A 41 8.75 10.91 19.45
C PRO A 41 8.98 10.85 17.94
N ALA A 42 10.08 10.25 17.48
CA ALA A 42 10.37 10.11 16.07
C ALA A 42 9.43 9.11 15.38
N ILE A 43 9.10 8.00 16.06
CA ILE A 43 8.15 6.99 15.57
C ILE A 43 6.73 7.56 15.48
N LEU A 44 6.33 8.43 16.42
CA LEU A 44 5.00 9.03 16.48
C LEU A 44 4.87 10.30 15.64
N LEU A 45 5.94 10.78 14.99
CA LEU A 45 5.91 11.98 14.15
C LEU A 45 4.81 11.95 13.07
N PRO A 46 4.48 10.81 12.41
CA PRO A 46 3.35 10.75 11.47
C PRO A 46 1.98 11.08 12.09
N LEU A 47 1.81 10.92 13.41
CA LEU A 47 0.58 11.34 14.09
C LEU A 47 0.42 12.86 14.10
N LEU A 48 1.51 13.62 14.08
CA LEU A 48 1.45 15.08 14.03
C LEU A 48 0.84 15.54 12.69
N GLY A 49 1.26 14.95 11.57
CA GLY A 49 0.64 15.23 10.27
C GLY A 49 -0.85 14.86 10.24
N THR A 50 -1.21 13.75 10.89
CA THR A 50 -2.62 13.34 11.04
C THR A 50 -3.41 14.33 11.90
N ALA A 51 -2.85 14.78 13.02
CA ALA A 51 -3.48 15.75 13.91
C ALA A 51 -3.68 17.10 13.20
N VAL A 52 -2.69 17.58 12.45
CA VAL A 52 -2.81 18.79 11.63
C VAL A 52 -3.92 18.63 10.60
N TYR A 53 -4.00 17.49 9.91
CA TYR A 53 -5.06 17.22 8.95
C TYR A 53 -6.47 17.21 9.58
N LEU A 54 -6.63 16.56 10.73
CA LEU A 54 -7.90 16.55 11.47
C LEU A 54 -8.28 17.95 11.98
N LEU A 55 -7.30 18.74 12.44
CA LEU A 55 -7.52 20.12 12.85
C LEU A 55 -7.99 20.98 11.67
N LEU A 56 -7.38 20.81 10.50
CA LEU A 56 -7.79 21.51 9.28
C LEU A 56 -9.24 21.17 8.90
N ASN A 57 -9.62 19.89 8.92
CA ASN A 57 -11.01 19.49 8.67
C ASN A 57 -11.97 20.13 9.68
N TRP A 58 -11.58 20.18 10.96
CA TRP A 58 -12.40 20.85 11.99
C TRP A 58 -12.54 22.36 11.74
N GLN A 59 -11.45 23.03 11.34
CA GLN A 59 -11.50 24.47 11.06
C GLN A 59 -12.32 24.83 9.83
N VAL A 60 -12.33 23.97 8.81
CA VAL A 60 -13.04 24.23 7.54
C VAL A 60 -14.50 23.78 7.61
N ASP A 61 -14.76 22.58 8.11
CA ASP A 61 -16.07 21.92 8.02
C ASP A 61 -16.76 21.73 9.38
N GLY A 62 -16.12 22.11 10.49
CA GLY A 62 -16.64 21.93 11.84
C GLY A 62 -16.56 20.50 12.38
N ASP A 63 -16.05 19.54 11.60
CA ASP A 63 -15.88 18.14 11.97
C ASP A 63 -14.48 17.62 11.57
N PRO A 64 -13.65 17.12 12.50
CA PRO A 64 -12.35 16.54 12.15
C PRO A 64 -12.42 15.35 11.19
N PHE A 65 -13.56 14.66 11.13
CA PHE A 65 -13.80 13.51 10.26
C PHE A 65 -14.62 13.83 9.01
N ALA A 66 -14.80 15.11 8.66
CA ALA A 66 -15.55 15.56 7.46
C ALA A 66 -15.08 14.88 6.16
N PHE A 67 -13.80 14.51 6.08
CA PHE A 67 -13.25 13.75 4.95
C PHE A 67 -13.99 12.43 4.67
N THR A 68 -14.64 11.82 5.66
CA THR A 68 -15.43 10.59 5.46
C THR A 68 -16.68 10.86 4.63
N THR A 69 -17.40 11.95 4.94
CA THR A 69 -18.52 12.46 4.17
C THR A 69 -18.10 12.91 2.77
N HIS A 70 -16.94 13.57 2.65
CA HIS A 70 -16.42 13.99 1.33
C HIS A 70 -16.19 12.80 0.40
N GLN A 71 -15.73 11.67 0.92
CA GLN A 71 -15.49 10.46 0.12
C GLN A 71 -16.79 9.81 -0.38
N GLN A 72 -17.90 9.97 0.35
CA GLN A 72 -19.20 9.44 -0.07
C GLN A 72 -19.73 10.07 -1.36
N HIS A 73 -19.40 11.34 -1.62
CA HIS A 73 -19.72 11.99 -2.90
C HIS A 73 -19.05 11.32 -4.11
N TRP A 74 -17.98 10.57 -3.87
CA TRP A 74 -17.27 9.78 -4.87
C TRP A 74 -17.63 8.29 -4.81
N SER A 75 -18.75 7.94 -4.15
CA SER A 75 -19.19 6.56 -3.90
C SER A 75 -18.13 5.69 -3.20
N GLN A 76 -17.21 6.34 -2.48
CA GLN A 76 -16.08 5.71 -1.83
C GLN A 76 -16.32 5.61 -0.32
N GLY A 77 -16.15 4.41 0.22
CA GLY A 77 -16.30 4.11 1.65
C GLY A 77 -15.43 2.93 2.05
N PHE A 78 -15.46 2.56 3.32
CA PHE A 78 -14.77 1.37 3.81
C PHE A 78 -15.43 0.10 3.29
N LEU A 79 -14.64 -0.85 2.79
CA LEU A 79 -15.08 -2.17 2.40
C LEU A 79 -14.04 -3.20 2.82
N TRP A 80 -14.47 -4.29 3.45
CA TRP A 80 -13.53 -5.32 3.89
C TRP A 80 -12.86 -6.03 2.71
N ILE A 81 -11.56 -6.34 2.84
CA ILE A 81 -10.71 -6.84 1.74
C ILE A 81 -11.33 -8.02 0.98
N SER A 82 -11.93 -8.99 1.68
CA SER A 82 -12.56 -10.14 1.01
C SER A 82 -13.68 -9.72 0.05
N ARG A 83 -14.50 -8.74 0.45
CA ARG A 83 -15.54 -8.17 -0.41
C ARG A 83 -14.96 -7.33 -1.53
N VAL A 84 -13.83 -6.66 -1.29
CA VAL A 84 -13.11 -5.92 -2.34
C VAL A 84 -12.61 -6.88 -3.41
N VAL A 85 -12.00 -8.01 -3.03
CA VAL A 85 -11.51 -9.02 -3.98
C VAL A 85 -12.66 -9.62 -4.78
N GLU A 86 -13.79 -9.93 -4.14
CA GLU A 86 -15.01 -10.40 -4.82
C GLU A 86 -15.53 -9.36 -5.83
N TYR A 87 -15.63 -8.10 -5.40
CA TYR A 87 -16.04 -6.98 -6.22
C TYR A 87 -15.13 -6.76 -7.44
N LEU A 88 -13.82 -6.80 -7.24
CA LEU A 88 -12.83 -6.65 -8.33
C LEU A 88 -12.93 -7.81 -9.31
N ALA A 89 -13.07 -9.05 -8.82
CA ALA A 89 -13.24 -10.23 -9.67
C ALA A 89 -14.54 -10.15 -10.48
N HIS A 90 -15.64 -9.71 -9.86
CA HIS A 90 -16.91 -9.51 -10.55
C HIS A 90 -16.78 -8.46 -11.66
N ASN A 91 -16.22 -7.29 -11.35
CA ASN A 91 -16.07 -6.22 -12.34
C ASN A 91 -15.10 -6.57 -13.46
N ALA A 92 -14.02 -7.29 -13.18
CA ALA A 92 -13.06 -7.73 -14.18
C ALA A 92 -13.71 -8.60 -15.28
N ILE A 93 -14.79 -9.32 -14.94
CA ILE A 93 -15.50 -10.21 -15.87
C ILE A 93 -16.74 -9.53 -16.46
N PHE A 94 -17.58 -8.94 -15.61
CA PHE A 94 -18.96 -8.59 -15.97
C PHE A 94 -19.21 -7.09 -16.16
N TYR A 95 -18.24 -6.21 -15.89
CA TYR A 95 -18.45 -4.77 -16.04
C TYR A 95 -18.74 -4.42 -17.51
N SER A 96 -19.79 -3.64 -17.74
CA SER A 96 -20.37 -3.43 -19.07
C SER A 96 -19.43 -2.67 -20.02
N ASP A 97 -18.69 -1.70 -19.50
CA ASP A 97 -17.69 -0.97 -20.27
C ASP A 97 -16.40 -1.77 -20.43
N SER A 98 -16.04 -2.05 -21.68
CA SER A 98 -14.84 -2.83 -22.01
C SER A 98 -13.56 -2.04 -21.78
N SER A 99 -13.58 -0.72 -21.92
CA SER A 99 -12.41 0.13 -21.64
C SER A 99 -12.08 0.07 -20.15
N ALA A 100 -13.05 0.40 -19.29
CA ALA A 100 -12.89 0.34 -17.85
C ALA A 100 -12.48 -1.05 -17.33
N ARG A 101 -12.96 -2.15 -17.95
CA ARG A 101 -12.48 -3.50 -17.61
C ARG A 101 -10.99 -3.68 -17.84
N LEU A 102 -10.52 -3.33 -19.04
CA LEU A 102 -9.13 -3.55 -19.44
C LEU A 102 -8.16 -2.58 -18.76
N GLU A 103 -8.61 -1.37 -18.44
CA GLU A 103 -7.78 -0.30 -17.91
C GLU A 103 -7.78 -0.23 -16.38
N ILE A 104 -8.87 -0.63 -15.73
CA ILE A 104 -9.05 -0.51 -14.27
C ILE A 104 -9.18 -1.89 -13.62
N TRP A 105 -10.26 -2.62 -13.90
CA TRP A 105 -10.64 -3.78 -13.10
C TRP A 105 -9.69 -4.97 -13.24
N ILE A 106 -9.28 -5.30 -14.47
CA ILE A 106 -8.35 -6.40 -14.75
C ILE A 106 -6.95 -6.10 -14.19
N PRO A 107 -6.34 -4.93 -14.45
CA PRO A 107 -5.06 -4.58 -13.84
C PRO A 107 -5.07 -4.59 -12.32
N GLU A 108 -6.12 -4.07 -11.68
CA GLU A 108 -6.21 -4.04 -10.21
C GLU A 108 -6.21 -5.43 -9.58
N ILE A 109 -7.03 -6.36 -10.07
CA ILE A 109 -7.07 -7.73 -9.54
C ILE A 109 -5.76 -8.49 -9.84
N LEU A 110 -5.15 -8.26 -11.01
CA LEU A 110 -3.85 -8.85 -11.34
C LEU A 110 -2.75 -8.32 -10.42
N LEU A 111 -2.68 -7.01 -10.18
CA LEU A 111 -1.71 -6.40 -9.28
C LEU A 111 -1.89 -6.85 -7.84
N PHE A 112 -3.14 -7.05 -7.38
CA PHE A 112 -3.42 -7.67 -6.09
C PHE A 112 -2.78 -9.05 -5.98
N VAL A 113 -3.01 -9.93 -6.96
CA VAL A 113 -2.47 -11.30 -6.97
C VAL A 113 -0.93 -11.28 -7.04
N VAL A 114 -0.35 -10.48 -7.92
CA VAL A 114 1.11 -10.37 -8.08
C VAL A 114 1.76 -9.85 -6.80
N PHE A 115 1.22 -8.78 -6.21
CA PHE A 115 1.75 -8.23 -4.96
C PHE A 115 1.63 -9.24 -3.81
N PHE A 116 0.48 -9.90 -3.67
CA PHE A 116 0.30 -10.91 -2.63
C PHE A 116 1.28 -12.08 -2.79
N ALA A 117 1.50 -12.55 -4.03
CA ALA A 117 2.49 -13.59 -4.31
C ALA A 117 3.92 -13.16 -3.97
N LEU A 118 4.31 -11.91 -4.32
CA LEU A 118 5.61 -11.36 -3.96
C LEU A 118 5.77 -11.24 -2.44
N MET A 119 4.75 -10.76 -1.73
CA MET A 119 4.72 -10.66 -0.27
C MET A 119 4.84 -12.04 0.38
N TRP A 120 4.10 -13.04 -0.11
CA TRP A 120 4.18 -14.42 0.38
C TRP A 120 5.56 -15.03 0.14
N GLN A 121 6.16 -14.78 -1.02
CA GLN A 121 7.52 -15.20 -1.30
C GLN A 121 8.54 -14.45 -0.41
N ALA A 122 8.33 -13.19 -0.11
CA ALA A 122 9.19 -12.42 0.78
C ALA A 122 9.08 -12.84 2.26
N ALA A 123 7.96 -13.48 2.63
CA ALA A 123 7.71 -13.94 4.00
C ALA A 123 8.82 -14.88 4.50
N GLY A 124 9.38 -14.55 5.66
CA GLY A 124 10.47 -15.31 6.29
C GLY A 124 11.85 -15.17 5.63
N ARG A 125 11.96 -14.48 4.49
CA ARG A 125 13.24 -14.26 3.78
C ARG A 125 13.85 -12.88 4.04
N HIS A 126 13.06 -11.93 4.53
CA HIS A 126 13.46 -10.57 4.83
C HIS A 126 13.14 -10.19 6.28
N ARG A 127 13.65 -9.04 6.74
CA ARG A 127 13.24 -8.46 8.03
C ARG A 127 11.72 -8.29 8.06
N SER A 128 11.12 -8.56 9.22
CA SER A 128 9.67 -8.57 9.38
C SER A 128 9.03 -7.20 9.11
N MET A 129 9.79 -6.11 9.28
CA MET A 129 9.37 -4.75 8.92
C MET A 129 8.92 -4.65 7.47
N TYR A 130 9.66 -5.19 6.50
CA TYR A 130 9.32 -5.05 5.09
C TYR A 130 8.03 -5.81 4.74
N THR A 131 7.86 -7.01 5.29
CA THR A 131 6.62 -7.80 5.10
C THR A 131 5.44 -7.18 5.82
N LEU A 132 5.64 -6.59 7.00
CA LEU A 132 4.59 -5.88 7.74
C LEU A 132 4.17 -4.59 7.04
N TYR A 133 5.15 -3.86 6.48
CA TYR A 133 4.86 -2.68 5.67
C TYR A 133 4.10 -3.07 4.39
N ALA A 134 4.52 -4.13 3.69
CA ALA A 134 3.82 -4.65 2.53
C ALA A 134 2.37 -5.01 2.85
N PHE A 135 2.15 -5.70 3.97
CA PHE A 135 0.83 -6.06 4.44
C PHE A 135 -0.03 -4.83 4.77
N ALA A 136 0.54 -3.85 5.48
CA ALA A 136 -0.17 -2.61 5.80
C ALA A 136 -0.58 -1.82 4.55
N ALA A 137 0.30 -1.73 3.54
CA ALA A 137 0.00 -1.10 2.26
C ALA A 137 -1.12 -1.84 1.52
N LEU A 138 -1.05 -3.18 1.44
CA LEU A 138 -2.09 -4.01 0.84
C LEU A 138 -3.44 -3.81 1.52
N VAL A 139 -3.49 -3.87 2.85
CA VAL A 139 -4.72 -3.66 3.62
C VAL A 139 -5.29 -2.27 3.38
N LEU A 140 -4.47 -1.23 3.41
CA LEU A 140 -4.93 0.14 3.17
C LEU A 140 -5.52 0.36 1.79
N ASP A 141 -4.82 -0.16 0.79
CA ASP A 141 -5.16 0.11 -0.60
C ASP A 141 -6.39 -0.70 -1.04
N PHE A 142 -6.60 -1.87 -0.43
CA PHE A 142 -7.70 -2.79 -0.73
C PHE A 142 -8.78 -2.87 0.37
N SER A 143 -8.95 -1.83 1.19
CA SER A 143 -10.04 -1.74 2.18
C SER A 143 -11.09 -0.67 1.86
N LEU A 144 -11.27 -0.32 0.58
CA LEU A 144 -12.22 0.71 0.15
C LEU A 144 -13.19 0.15 -0.91
N SER A 145 -14.33 0.81 -1.10
CA SER A 145 -15.20 0.60 -2.26
C SER A 145 -14.72 1.47 -3.43
N TRP A 146 -15.19 1.19 -4.64
CA TRP A 146 -14.93 1.99 -5.84
C TRP A 146 -13.43 2.25 -6.07
N LEU A 147 -12.67 1.16 -6.14
CA LEU A 147 -11.23 1.21 -6.38
C LEU A 147 -10.96 1.58 -7.84
N LEU A 148 -10.47 2.80 -8.03
CA LEU A 148 -10.05 3.29 -9.34
C LEU A 148 -8.53 3.22 -9.53
N SER A 149 -7.78 2.98 -8.46
CA SER A 149 -6.31 3.04 -8.50
C SER A 149 -5.58 2.32 -7.36
N ALA A 150 -6.22 1.35 -6.69
CA ALA A 150 -5.55 0.62 -5.61
C ALA A 150 -4.32 -0.14 -6.10
N GLY A 151 -4.42 -0.78 -7.27
CA GLY A 151 -3.30 -1.46 -7.90
C GLY A 151 -2.10 -0.52 -8.13
N ARG A 152 -2.37 0.72 -8.57
CA ARG A 152 -1.32 1.74 -8.77
C ARG A 152 -0.63 2.10 -7.47
N TYR A 153 -1.37 2.41 -6.41
CA TYR A 153 -0.77 2.77 -5.12
C TYR A 153 0.10 1.64 -4.57
N LEU A 154 -0.38 0.41 -4.70
CA LEU A 154 0.34 -0.78 -4.26
C LEU A 154 1.60 -1.04 -5.10
N SER A 155 1.55 -0.82 -6.41
CA SER A 155 2.70 -0.95 -7.32
C SER A 155 3.80 0.10 -7.08
N CYS A 156 3.41 1.27 -6.55
CA CYS A 156 4.34 2.33 -6.16
C CYS A 156 4.91 2.14 -4.75
N ALA A 157 4.41 1.18 -3.99
CA ALA A 157 4.89 0.93 -2.64
C ALA A 157 6.31 0.33 -2.67
N LEU A 158 7.20 0.84 -1.82
CA LEU A 158 8.58 0.35 -1.69
C LEU A 158 8.70 -1.18 -1.61
N PRO A 159 7.84 -1.92 -0.88
CA PRO A 159 7.95 -3.38 -0.80
C PRO A 159 7.79 -4.07 -2.16
N PHE A 160 6.98 -3.53 -3.07
CA PHE A 160 6.79 -4.12 -4.40
C PHE A 160 8.10 -4.12 -5.19
N PHE A 161 8.77 -2.97 -5.26
CA PHE A 161 10.08 -2.85 -5.91
C PHE A 161 11.15 -3.67 -5.22
N TRP A 162 11.18 -3.63 -3.89
CA TRP A 162 12.18 -4.34 -3.10
C TRP A 162 12.06 -5.86 -3.27
N PHE A 163 10.86 -6.43 -3.17
CA PHE A 163 10.63 -7.86 -3.35
C PHE A 163 10.90 -8.31 -4.78
N THR A 164 10.52 -7.50 -5.77
CA THR A 164 10.82 -7.76 -7.18
C THR A 164 12.33 -7.78 -7.41
N ALA A 165 13.07 -6.80 -6.91
CA ALA A 165 14.53 -6.76 -7.00
C ALA A 165 15.20 -7.97 -6.33
N CYS A 166 14.67 -8.42 -5.18
CA CYS A 166 15.16 -9.64 -4.52
C CYS A 166 14.88 -10.90 -5.36
N LEU A 167 13.73 -10.97 -6.02
CA LEU A 167 13.35 -12.11 -6.87
C LEU A 167 14.23 -12.23 -8.12
N THR A 168 14.55 -11.09 -8.74
CA THR A 168 15.33 -11.01 -9.98
C THR A 168 16.83 -10.91 -9.77
N ARG A 169 17.28 -10.79 -8.50
CA ARG A 169 18.70 -10.78 -8.15
C ARG A 169 19.41 -11.98 -8.77
N GLU A 170 20.55 -11.72 -9.42
CA GLU A 170 21.39 -12.72 -10.10
C GLU A 170 20.71 -13.46 -11.26
N LYS A 171 19.54 -13.00 -11.73
CA LYS A 171 18.79 -13.58 -12.84
C LYS A 171 18.60 -12.56 -13.98
N PRO A 172 19.65 -12.26 -14.76
CA PRO A 172 19.61 -11.19 -15.76
C PRO A 172 18.52 -11.38 -16.82
N ARG A 173 18.22 -12.64 -17.20
CA ARG A 173 17.12 -12.95 -18.12
C ARG A 173 15.75 -12.59 -17.54
N LEU A 174 15.52 -12.85 -16.26
CA LEU A 174 14.27 -12.52 -15.58
C LEU A 174 14.13 -11.00 -15.42
N THR A 175 15.21 -10.31 -15.06
CA THR A 175 15.24 -8.84 -15.00
C THR A 175 14.92 -8.23 -16.37
N ALA A 176 15.56 -8.72 -17.44
CA ALA A 176 15.31 -8.24 -18.80
C ALA A 176 13.87 -8.50 -19.25
N ALA A 177 13.32 -9.68 -18.95
CA ALA A 177 11.93 -10.01 -19.25
C ALA A 177 10.95 -9.09 -18.50
N ALA A 178 11.14 -8.90 -17.19
CA ALA A 178 10.30 -8.01 -16.40
C ALA A 178 10.38 -6.56 -16.91
N ALA A 179 11.58 -6.06 -17.21
CA ALA A 179 11.79 -4.73 -17.78
C ALA A 179 11.12 -4.57 -19.16
N ALA A 180 11.24 -5.57 -20.03
CA ALA A 180 10.59 -5.58 -21.34
C ALA A 180 9.06 -5.55 -21.22
N VAL A 181 8.49 -6.34 -20.30
CA VAL A 181 7.05 -6.33 -20.02
C VAL A 181 6.60 -4.96 -19.50
N MET A 182 7.30 -4.39 -18.52
CA MET A 182 6.99 -3.05 -18.00
C MET A 182 7.09 -1.97 -19.09
N ALA A 183 8.12 -2.03 -19.93
CA ALA A 183 8.28 -1.10 -21.05
C ALA A 183 7.17 -1.23 -22.10
N ALA A 184 6.76 -2.47 -22.43
CA ALA A 184 5.66 -2.71 -23.34
C ALA A 184 4.33 -2.20 -22.78
N LEU A 185 4.02 -2.51 -21.50
CA LEU A 185 2.83 -2.00 -20.83
C LEU A 185 2.82 -0.48 -20.74
N PHE A 186 3.98 0.14 -20.47
CA PHE A 186 4.13 1.59 -20.49
C PHE A 186 3.86 2.17 -21.88
N ALA A 187 4.43 1.57 -22.94
CA ALA A 187 4.20 2.01 -24.31
C ALA A 187 2.73 1.88 -24.73
N ILE A 188 2.04 0.80 -24.33
CA ILE A 188 0.61 0.60 -24.58
C ILE A 188 -0.21 1.68 -23.86
N ASN A 189 0.06 1.93 -22.58
CA ASN A 189 -0.61 2.99 -21.83
C ASN A 189 -0.34 4.38 -22.43
N LEU A 190 0.91 4.68 -22.78
CA LEU A 190 1.26 5.94 -23.41
C LEU A 190 0.55 6.11 -24.77
N ALA A 191 0.51 5.05 -25.58
CA ALA A 191 -0.18 5.07 -26.87
C ALA A 191 -1.68 5.33 -26.69
N GLY A 192 -2.35 4.65 -25.77
CA GLY A 192 -3.77 4.91 -25.54
C GLY A 192 -4.02 6.32 -24.97
N TYR A 193 -3.14 6.83 -24.10
CA TYR A 193 -3.22 8.20 -23.58
C TYR A 193 -3.14 9.23 -24.72
N LEU A 194 -2.20 9.05 -25.65
CA LEU A 194 -2.06 9.90 -26.83
C LEU A 194 -3.23 9.78 -27.81
N ASN A 195 -4.01 8.70 -27.75
CA ASN A 195 -5.21 8.47 -28.54
C ASN A 195 -6.51 8.76 -27.78
N TRP A 196 -6.45 9.51 -26.67
CA TRP A 196 -7.60 9.89 -25.86
C TRP A 196 -8.38 8.71 -25.27
N ALA A 197 -7.74 7.56 -25.09
CA ALA A 197 -8.31 6.49 -24.27
C ALA A 197 -8.46 6.95 -22.82
N GLN A 198 -9.46 6.43 -22.11
CA GLN A 198 -9.76 6.80 -20.73
C GLN A 198 -8.83 6.08 -19.74
N ILE A 199 -7.54 6.31 -19.91
CA ILE A 199 -6.50 5.71 -19.08
C ILE A 199 -6.36 6.54 -17.80
N MET A 200 -6.60 5.89 -16.66
CA MET A 200 -6.45 6.45 -15.32
C MET A 200 -5.17 6.01 -14.63
#